data_AF-A0A9X2FNS8-F1
#
_entry.id   AF-A0A9X2FNS8-F1
#
_cell.length_a   1.000
_cell.length_b   1.000
_cell.length_c   1.000
_cell.angle_alpha   90.00
_cell.angle_beta   90.00
_cell.angle_gamma   90.00
#
_symmetry.space_group_name_H-M   'P 1'
#
loop_
_entity.id
_entity.type
_entity.pdbx_description
1 polymer ?
#
loop_
_entity_poly.entity_id
_entity_poly.type
_entity_poly.pdbx_seq_one_letter_code
_entity_poly.pdbx_strand_id
1 'polypeptide(L)'
;MTGRQIIMAGFGATAVTYGPARMGFGLFLPQFREAFGLGSGMAGLIAGGAFLAYLLTVLAAGPLTARHGARVPVLIGAALACTGMGLVAAAPSLPVL
;
A
#
# COMPACT_ATOMS: atom_id res chain seq x y z
N MET A 1 -23.77 -8.59 -12.24
CA MET A 1 -23.37 -7.44 -11.39
C MET A 1 -23.70 -6.18 -12.16
N THR A 2 -24.59 -5.33 -11.63
CA THR A 2 -25.00 -4.08 -12.28
C THR A 2 -23.86 -3.06 -12.20
N GLY A 3 -23.63 -2.22 -13.22
CA GLY A 3 -22.47 -1.30 -13.28
C GLY A 3 -22.22 -0.47 -12.01
N ARG A 4 -23.29 -0.07 -11.32
CA ARG A 4 -23.24 0.62 -10.02
C ARG A 4 -22.53 -0.19 -8.91
N GLN A 5 -22.71 -1.50 -8.86
CA GLN A 5 -22.06 -2.36 -7.87
C GLN A 5 -20.55 -2.45 -8.08
N ILE A 6 -20.10 -2.46 -9.34
CA ILE A 6 -18.67 -2.49 -9.68
C ILE A 6 -18.01 -1.17 -9.29
N ILE A 7 -18.67 -0.04 -9.57
CA ILE A 7 -18.17 1.29 -9.19
C ILE A 7 -18.07 1.41 -7.66
N MET A 8 -19.11 1.04 -6.92
CA MET A 8 -19.10 1.10 -5.46
C MET A 8 -18.05 0.15 -4.85
N ALA A 9 -17.89 -1.06 -5.40
CA ALA A 9 -16.86 -2.00 -4.96
C ALA A 9 -15.44 -1.46 -5.24
N GLY A 10 -15.21 -0.88 -6.41
CA GLY A 10 -13.93 -0.25 -6.77
C GLY A 10 -13.61 0.97 -5.90
N PHE A 11 -14.61 1.80 -5.63
CA PHE A 11 -14.49 2.95 -4.74
C PHE A 11 -14.15 2.52 -3.31
N GLY A 12 -14.90 1.55 -2.77
CA GLY A 12 -14.65 0.99 -1.44
C GLY A 12 -13.27 0.34 -1.32
N ALA A 13 -12.88 -0.46 -2.31
CA ALA A 13 -11.55 -1.08 -2.35
C ALA A 13 -10.44 -0.04 -2.38
N THR A 14 -10.60 1.03 -3.17
CA THR A 14 -9.63 2.14 -3.24
C THR A 14 -9.58 2.91 -1.93
N ALA A 15 -10.72 3.24 -1.32
CA ALA A 15 -10.78 3.95 -0.05
C ALA A 15 -10.08 3.18 1.09
N VAL A 16 -10.30 1.86 1.16
CA VAL A 16 -9.70 0.98 2.17
C VAL A 16 -8.21 0.77 1.94
N THR A 17 -7.72 0.74 0.69
CA THR A 17 -6.28 0.58 0.41
C THR A 17 -5.50 1.89 0.50
N TYR A 18 -6.09 3.02 0.08
CA TYR A 18 -5.39 4.30 0.05
C TYR A 18 -5.30 4.98 1.43
N GLY A 19 -6.26 4.72 2.33
CA GLY A 19 -6.30 5.35 3.65
C GLY A 19 -5.18 4.87 4.59
N PRO A 20 -5.21 3.62 5.08
CA PRO A 20 -4.33 3.16 6.15
C PRO A 20 -2.85 3.09 5.71
N ALA A 21 -2.58 2.56 4.51
CA ALA A 21 -1.22 2.32 4.05
C ALA A 21 -0.48 3.62 3.69
N ARG A 22 -1.18 4.58 3.03
CA ARG A 22 -0.55 5.84 2.59
C ARG A 22 -0.51 6.89 3.69
N MET A 23 -1.58 7.02 4.48
CA MET A 23 -1.67 8.05 5.52
C MET A 23 -1.12 7.56 6.86
N GLY A 24 -1.15 6.25 7.14
CA GLY A 24 -0.71 5.68 8.41
C GLY A 24 0.77 5.96 8.70
N PHE A 25 1.66 5.79 7.73
CA PHE A 25 3.09 6.08 7.94
C PHE A 25 3.34 7.53 8.35
N GLY A 26 2.69 8.50 7.70
CA GLY A 26 2.81 9.92 8.07
C GLY A 26 2.20 10.24 9.43
N LEU A 27 1.06 9.62 9.77
CA LEU A 27 0.38 9.80 11.05
C LEU A 27 1.20 9.26 12.23
N PHE A 28 1.85 8.10 12.04
CA PHE A 28 2.64 7.43 13.08
C PHE A 28 4.14 7.72 13.00
N LEU A 29 4.57 8.59 12.08
CA LEU A 29 5.98 8.91 11.87
C LEU A 29 6.69 9.39 13.14
N PRO A 30 6.10 10.26 13.99
CA PRO A 30 6.74 10.67 15.24
C PRO A 30 6.98 9.48 16.17
N GLN A 31 5.99 8.60 16.35
CA GLN A 31 6.13 7.41 17.19
C GLN A 31 7.13 6.41 16.61
N PHE A 32 7.16 6.22 15.28
CA PHE A 32 8.16 5.36 14.64
C PHE A 32 9.58 5.90 14.82
N ARG A 33 9.76 7.23 14.74
CA ARG A 33 11.07 7.86 14.99
C ARG A 33 11.55 7.66 16.42
N GLU A 34 10.65 7.76 17.38
CA GLU A 34 10.96 7.58 18.80
C GLU A 34 11.21 6.10 19.15
N ALA A 35 10.41 5.17 18.63
CA ALA A 35 10.51 3.74 18.90
C ALA A 35 11.71 3.07 18.20
N PHE A 36 12.04 3.48 16.97
CA PHE A 36 13.08 2.84 16.17
C PHE A 36 14.35 3.69 16.00
N GLY A 37 14.39 4.91 16.56
CA GLY A 37 15.52 5.83 16.33
C GLY A 37 15.69 6.20 14.86
N LEU A 38 14.61 6.22 14.08
CA LEU A 38 14.65 6.49 12.64
C LEU A 38 15.14 7.93 12.38
N GLY A 39 16.34 8.03 11.79
CA GLY A 39 16.83 9.28 11.23
C GLY A 39 15.97 9.78 10.08
N SER A 40 16.02 11.10 9.78
CA SER A 40 15.25 11.72 8.68
C SER A 40 15.51 11.07 7.31
N GLY A 41 16.74 10.60 7.05
CA GLY A 41 17.08 9.90 5.81
C GLY A 41 16.35 8.57 5.63
N MET A 42 16.24 7.77 6.69
CA MET A 42 15.62 6.44 6.63
C MET A 42 14.10 6.54 6.47
N ALA A 43 13.47 7.49 7.17
CA ALA A 43 12.06 7.83 6.95
C ALA A 43 11.80 8.31 5.51
N GLY A 44 12.72 9.10 4.95
CA GLY A 44 12.67 9.53 3.55
C GLY A 44 12.80 8.36 2.57
N LEU A 45 13.67 7.39 2.84
CA LEU A 45 13.81 6.18 2.03
C LEU A 45 12.55 5.32 2.04
N ILE A 46 11.90 5.14 3.20
CA ILE A 46 10.64 4.39 3.32
C ILE A 46 9.54 5.10 2.50
N ALA A 47 9.39 6.41 2.69
CA ALA A 47 8.41 7.19 1.92
C ALA A 47 8.71 7.17 0.41
N GLY A 48 9.97 7.32 0.02
CA GLY A 48 10.42 7.25 -1.38
C GLY A 48 10.18 5.87 -2.00
N GLY A 49 10.42 4.80 -1.25
CA GLY A 49 10.12 3.42 -1.65
C GLY A 49 8.63 3.22 -1.92
N ALA A 50 7.76 3.79 -1.09
CA ALA A 50 6.31 3.76 -1.31
C ALA A 50 5.90 4.49 -2.60
N PHE A 51 6.51 5.64 -2.90
CA PHE A 51 6.27 6.34 -4.17
C PHE A 51 6.78 5.56 -5.38
N LEU A 52 7.96 4.92 -5.28
CA LEU A 52 8.49 4.08 -6.33
C LEU A 52 7.60 2.86 -6.59
N ALA A 53 7.15 2.18 -5.53
CA ALA A 53 6.22 1.06 -5.63
C ALA A 53 4.89 1.48 -6.29
N TYR A 54 4.37 2.67 -5.93
CA TYR A 54 3.18 3.22 -6.56
C TYR A 54 3.38 3.47 -8.06
N LEU A 55 4.52 4.05 -8.45
CA LEU A 55 4.87 4.29 -9.85
C LEU A 55 4.91 2.97 -10.64
N LEU A 56 5.61 1.96 -10.13
CA LEU A 56 5.70 0.63 -10.74
C LEU A 56 4.32 -0.01 -10.87
N THR A 57 3.48 0.13 -9.85
CA THR A 57 2.12 -0.42 -9.84
C THR A 57 1.24 0.22 -10.91
N VAL A 58 1.27 1.55 -11.05
CA VAL A 58 0.51 2.28 -12.09
C VAL A 58 0.96 1.86 -13.49
N LEU A 59 2.27 1.74 -13.71
CA LEU A 59 2.83 1.28 -14.99
C LEU A 59 2.42 -0.16 -15.32
N ALA A 60 2.34 -1.02 -14.31
CA ALA A 60 1.94 -2.42 -14.47
C ALA A 60 0.41 -2.59 -14.62
N ALA A 61 -0.40 -1.73 -14.00
CA ALA A 61 -1.86 -1.88 -13.93
C ALA A 61 -2.53 -1.91 -15.30
N GLY A 62 -2.13 -1.04 -16.22
CA GLY A 62 -2.66 -0.99 -17.60
C GLY A 62 -2.48 -2.32 -18.35
N PRO A 63 -1.24 -2.80 -18.58
CA PRO A 63 -1.01 -4.04 -19.29
C PRO A 63 -1.54 -5.28 -18.56
N LEU A 64 -1.53 -5.32 -17.22
CA LEU A 64 -2.14 -6.41 -16.45
C LEU A 64 -3.65 -6.48 -16.65
N THR A 65 -4.32 -5.33 -16.58
CA THR A 65 -5.78 -5.24 -16.78
C THR A 65 -6.16 -5.62 -18.21
N ALA A 66 -5.39 -5.19 -19.20
CA ALA A 66 -5.63 -5.51 -20.60
C ALA A 66 -5.48 -7.02 -20.89
N ARG A 67 -4.51 -7.69 -20.25
CA ARG A 67 -4.23 -9.12 -20.50
C ARG A 67 -5.05 -10.09 -19.65
N HIS A 68 -5.36 -9.75 -18.40
CA HIS A 68 -5.96 -10.69 -17.43
C HIS A 68 -7.30 -10.19 -16.85
N GLY A 69 -7.79 -9.04 -17.33
CA GLY A 69 -8.96 -8.36 -16.79
C GLY A 69 -8.70 -7.70 -15.43
N ALA A 70 -9.66 -6.91 -14.95
CA ALA A 70 -9.50 -6.08 -13.74
C ALA A 70 -9.42 -6.89 -12.43
N ARG A 71 -9.85 -8.17 -12.41
CA ARG A 71 -9.92 -8.96 -11.17
C ARG A 71 -8.54 -9.33 -10.62
N VAL A 72 -7.61 -9.71 -11.50
CA VAL A 72 -6.27 -10.16 -11.11
C VAL A 72 -5.46 -9.06 -10.40
N PRO A 73 -5.31 -7.84 -10.96
CA PRO A 73 -4.58 -6.77 -10.28
C PRO A 73 -5.20 -6.37 -8.94
N VAL A 74 -6.53 -6.44 -8.80
CA VAL A 74 -7.23 -6.14 -7.53
C VAL A 74 -6.90 -7.18 -6.46
N LEU A 75 -6.95 -8.48 -6.79
CA LEU A 75 -6.62 -9.55 -5.84
C LEU A 75 -5.14 -9.52 -5.42
N ILE A 76 -4.24 -9.27 -6.38
CA ILE A 76 -2.80 -9.11 -6.08
C ILE A 76 -2.57 -7.93 -5.15
N GLY A 77 -3.18 -6.77 -5.44
CA GLY A 77 -3.08 -5.57 -4.59
C GLY A 77 -3.63 -5.80 -3.18
N ALA A 78 -4.77 -6.49 -3.06
CA ALA A 78 -5.35 -6.85 -1.76
C ALA A 78 -4.46 -7.81 -0.96
N ALA A 79 -3.88 -8.83 -1.62
CA ALA A 79 -2.95 -9.75 -0.99
C ALA A 79 -1.70 -9.02 -0.48
N LEU A 80 -1.07 -8.20 -1.34
CA LEU A 80 0.08 -7.36 -0.99
C LEU A 80 -0.21 -6.42 0.19
N ALA A 81 -1.39 -5.80 0.21
CA ALA A 81 -1.81 -4.92 1.29
C ALA A 81 -1.98 -5.69 2.61
N CYS A 82 -2.65 -6.85 2.60
CA CYS A 82 -2.80 -7.70 3.79
C CYS A 82 -1.46 -8.19 4.31
N THR A 83 -0.56 -8.64 3.42
CA THR A 83 0.77 -9.09 3.81
C THR A 83 1.62 -7.94 4.35
N GLY A 84 1.59 -6.77 3.71
CA GLY A 84 2.33 -5.60 4.15
C GLY A 84 1.86 -5.11 5.53
N MET A 85 0.54 -5.03 5.73
CA MET A 85 -0.01 -4.66 7.04
C MET A 85 0.30 -5.70 8.12
N GLY A 86 0.27 -6.98 7.75
CA GLY A 86 0.67 -8.08 8.64
C GLY A 86 2.14 -8.04 9.04
N LEU A 87 3.03 -7.69 8.10
CA LEU A 87 4.46 -7.49 8.37
C LEU A 87 4.67 -6.29 9.30
N VAL A 88 4.04 -5.16 9.03
CA VAL A 88 4.12 -3.96 9.91
C VAL A 88 3.60 -4.27 11.32
N ALA A 89 2.50 -5.03 11.44
CA ALA A 89 1.95 -5.43 12.73
C ALA A 89 2.84 -6.42 13.49
N ALA A 90 3.56 -7.29 12.77
CA ALA A 90 4.47 -8.28 13.35
C ALA A 90 5.91 -7.77 13.51
N ALA A 91 6.23 -6.56 13.04
CA ALA A 91 7.59 -6.03 12.95
C ALA A 91 8.21 -5.85 14.36
N PRO A 92 9.22 -6.66 14.74
CA PRO A 92 9.91 -6.51 16.01
C PRO A 92 11.11 -5.56 15.92
N SER A 93 11.57 -5.22 14.70
CA SER A 93 12.79 -4.43 14.45
C SER A 93 12.77 -3.77 13.06
N LEU A 94 13.58 -2.71 12.92
CA LEU A 94 13.71 -1.79 11.76
C LEU A 94 13.92 -2.46 10.38
N PRO A 95 14.59 -3.61 10.24
CA PRO A 95 14.73 -4.31 8.95
C PRO A 95 13.47 -5.06 8.49
N VAL A 96 12.50 -5.25 9.39
CA VAL A 96 11.24 -5.99 9.15
C VAL A 96 10.07 -5.03 8.87
N LEU A 97 10.29 -3.72 9.09
CA LEU A 97 9.35 -2.64 8.79
C LEU A 97 9.40 -2.25 7.30
#